data_AF-A0A7J7YXN4-F1
#
_entry.id   AF-A0A7J7YXN4-F1
#
_cell.length_a   1.000
_cell.length_b   1.000
_cell.length_c   1.000
_cell.angle_alpha   90.00
_cell.angle_beta   90.00
_cell.angle_gamma   90.00
#
_symmetry.space_group_name_H-M   'P 1'
#
loop_
_entity.id
_entity.type
_entity.pdbx_description
1 polymer ?
#
loop_
_entity_poly.entity_id
_entity_poly.type
_entity_poly.pdbx_seq_one_letter_code
_entity_poly.pdbx_strand_id
1 'polypeptide(L)' 'MAATLALEKRLNQALLELQALGSIRADPQLCDFLQNHFLGEEVKLIKKMGDTWLTSAGWEHLFERLSLKHN' A
#
# COMPACT_ATOMS: atom_id res chain seq x y z
N MET A 1 8.41 8.34 3.47
CA MET A 1 7.75 7.29 2.65
C MET A 1 7.86 5.90 3.25
N ALA A 2 9.05 5.38 3.61
CA ALA A 2 9.18 4.04 4.19
C ALA A 2 8.34 3.82 5.47
N ALA A 3 8.28 4.81 6.37
CA ALA A 3 7.43 4.77 7.57
C ALA A 3 5.93 4.71 7.23
N THR A 4 5.48 5.48 6.23
CA THR A 4 4.10 5.45 5.72
C THR A 4 3.78 4.06 5.15
N LEU A 5 4.64 3.50 4.30
CA LEU A 5 4.44 2.18 3.72
C LEU A 5 4.36 1.07 4.80
N ALA A 6 5.15 1.18 5.86
CA ALA A 6 5.10 0.26 6.99
C ALA A 6 3.80 0.39 7.79
N LEU A 7 3.27 1.61 7.95
CA LEU A 7 1.98 1.85 8.59
C LEU A 7 0.82 1.24 7.78
N GLU A 8 0.81 1.47 6.48
CA GLU A 8 -0.24 0.99 5.56
C GLU A 8 -0.25 -0.54 5.51
N LYS A 9 0.93 -1.18 5.42
CA LYS A 9 1.03 -2.66 5.55
C LYS A 9 0.46 -3.18 6.87
N ARG A 10 0.69 -2.49 7.99
CA ARG A 10 0.13 -2.87 9.29
C ARG A 10 -1.38 -2.66 9.35
N LEU A 11 -1.90 -1.60 8.75
CA LEU A 11 -3.33 -1.32 8.65
C LEU A 11 -4.02 -2.41 7.83
N ASN A 12 -3.46 -2.75 6.67
CA ASN A 12 -3.96 -3.81 5.80
C ASN A 12 -3.99 -5.18 6.50
N GLN A 13 -2.94 -5.50 7.25
CA GLN A 13 -2.89 -6.72 8.06
C GLN A 13 -4.00 -6.75 9.12
N ALA A 14 -4.22 -5.64 9.84
CA ALA A 14 -5.28 -5.53 10.84
C ALA A 14 -6.68 -5.65 10.21
N LEU A 15 -6.89 -5.10 9.01
CA LEU A 15 -8.14 -5.22 8.27
C LEU A 15 -8.42 -6.66 7.83
N LEU A 16 -7.40 -7.40 7.37
CA LEU A 16 -7.51 -8.82 7.03
C LEU A 16 -7.85 -9.68 8.25
N GLU A 17 -7.22 -9.41 9.38
CA GLU A 17 -7.51 -10.10 10.65
C GLU A 17 -8.95 -9.83 11.12
N LEU A 18 -9.41 -8.58 10.99
CA LEU A 18 -10.79 -8.22 11.31
C LEU A 18 -11.80 -8.89 10.36
N GLN A 19 -11.48 -8.98 9.07
CA GLN A 19 -12.31 -9.69 8.10
C GLN A 19 -12.39 -11.19 8.43
N ALA A 20 -11.26 -11.81 8.79
CA ALA A 20 -11.24 -13.21 9.21
C ALA A 20 -12.08 -13.44 10.47
N LEU A 21 -12.03 -12.51 11.44
CA LEU A 21 -12.88 -12.56 12.62
C LEU A 21 -14.36 -12.39 12.27
N GLY A 22 -14.71 -11.48 11.36
CA GLY A 22 -16.08 -11.31 10.85
C GLY A 22 -16.60 -12.58 10.18
N SER A 23 -15.75 -13.25 9.40
CA SER A 23 -16.08 -14.55 8.78
C SER A 23 -16.31 -15.65 9.82
N ILE A 24 -15.46 -15.75 10.84
CA ILE A 24 -15.62 -16.72 11.95
C ILE A 24 -16.92 -16.48 12.71
N ARG A 25 -17.30 -15.22 12.92
CA ARG A 25 -18.54 -14.83 13.61
C ARG A 25 -19.78 -14.89 12.71
N ALA A 26 -19.63 -15.32 11.45
CA ALA A 26 -20.68 -15.34 10.44
C ALA A 26 -21.41 -13.99 10.32
N ASP A 27 -20.63 -12.89 10.31
CA ASP A 27 -21.11 -11.53 10.11
C ASP A 27 -20.81 -11.08 8.67
N PRO A 28 -21.70 -11.39 7.70
CA PRO A 28 -21.51 -11.02 6.31
C PRO A 28 -21.53 -9.50 6.10
N GLN A 29 -22.25 -8.75 6.95
CA GLN A 29 -22.32 -7.30 6.83
C GLN A 29 -20.97 -6.65 7.16
N LEU A 30 -20.27 -7.15 8.19
CA LEU A 30 -18.92 -6.72 8.51
C LEU A 30 -17.92 -7.07 7.40
N CYS A 31 -17.99 -8.29 6.86
CA CYS A 31 -17.11 -8.70 5.76
C CYS A 31 -17.32 -7.87 4.49
N ASP A 32 -18.58 -7.65 4.09
CA ASP A 32 -18.93 -6.84 2.92
C ASP A 32 -18.49 -5.38 3.10
N PHE A 33 -18.66 -4.83 4.30
CA PHE A 33 -18.21 -3.48 4.62
C PHE A 33 -16.68 -3.34 4.47
N LEU A 34 -15.91 -4.29 5.01
CA LEU A 34 -14.45 -4.27 4.94
C LEU A 34 -13.93 -4.45 3.52
N GLN A 35 -14.54 -5.33 2.72
CA GLN A 35 -14.18 -5.53 1.31
C GLN A 35 -14.46 -4.29 0.47
N ASN A 36 -15.66 -3.72 0.57
CA ASN A 36 -16.10 -2.66 -0.32
C ASN A 36 -15.50 -1.30 0.02
N HIS A 37 -15.21 -1.03 1.31
CA HIS A 37 -14.77 0.31 1.74
C HIS A 37 -13.29 0.41 2.09
N PHE A 38 -12.62 -0.68 2.49
CA PHE A 38 -11.26 -0.59 3.03
C PHE A 38 -10.26 -1.38 2.20
N LEU A 39 -10.45 -2.69 2.04
CA LEU A 39 -9.45 -3.56 1.41
C LEU A 39 -9.16 -3.16 -0.05
N GLY A 40 -10.19 -2.74 -0.80
CA GLY A 40 -10.01 -2.25 -2.17
C GLY A 40 -9.21 -0.94 -2.25
N GLU A 41 -9.42 -0.02 -1.31
CA GLU A 41 -8.73 1.28 -1.27
C GLU A 41 -7.28 1.15 -0.80
N GLU A 42 -7.03 0.29 0.21
CA GLU A 42 -5.71 -0.06 0.71
C GLU A 42 -4.80 -0.62 -0.40
N VAL A 43 -5.31 -1.54 -1.22
CA VAL A 43 -4.54 -2.11 -2.36
C VAL A 43 -4.21 -1.05 -3.40
N LYS A 44 -5.13 -0.13 -3.70
CA LYS A 44 -4.88 0.99 -4.62
C LYS A 44 -3.81 1.93 -4.05
N LEU A 45 -3.87 2.22 -2.77
CA LEU A 45 -2.93 3.12 -2.10
C LEU A 45 -1.52 2.52 -2.09
N ILE A 46 -1.37 1.25 -1.73
CA ILE A 46 -0.07 0.55 -1.76
C ILE A 46 0.50 0.49 -3.17
N LYS A 47 -0.31 0.19 -4.20
CA LYS A 47 0.13 0.23 -5.61
C LYS A 47 0.63 1.63 -5.99
N LYS A 48 -0.16 2.68 -5.70
CA LYS A 48 0.22 4.06 -5.99
C LYS A 48 1.52 4.47 -5.29
N MET A 49 1.72 4.04 -4.04
CA MET A 49 2.97 4.27 -3.32
C MET A 49 4.15 3.52 -3.94
N GLY A 50 3.96 2.27 -4.38
CA GLY A 50 4.98 1.50 -5.09
C GLY A 50 5.38 2.13 -6.42
N ASP A 51 4.39 2.56 -7.21
CA ASP A 51 4.62 3.24 -8.49
C ASP A 51 5.34 4.58 -8.28
N THR A 52 4.92 5.37 -7.28
CA THR A 52 5.58 6.64 -6.94
C THR A 52 7.03 6.42 -6.52
N TRP A 53 7.32 5.37 -5.77
CA TRP A 53 8.68 5.03 -5.35
C TRP A 53 9.55 4.53 -6.51
N LEU A 54 9.07 3.61 -7.34
CA LEU A 54 9.78 3.15 -8.55
C LEU A 54 10.06 4.31 -9.50
N THR A 55 9.10 5.22 -9.62
CA THR A 55 9.23 6.42 -10.43
C THR A 55 10.30 7.33 -9.81
N SER A 56 10.18 7.74 -8.55
CA SER A 56 11.17 8.65 -7.92
C SER A 56 12.57 8.06 -7.87
N ALA A 57 12.72 6.79 -7.49
CA ALA A 57 14.01 6.11 -7.44
C ALA A 57 14.63 5.97 -8.85
N GLY A 58 13.80 5.72 -9.87
CA GLY A 58 14.22 5.71 -11.27
C GLY A 58 14.71 7.08 -11.75
N TRP A 59 13.99 8.16 -11.41
CA TRP A 59 14.39 9.53 -11.73
C TRP A 59 15.64 9.97 -10.97
N GLU A 60 15.78 9.62 -9.69
CA GLU A 60 16.97 9.90 -8.88
C GLU A 60 18.21 9.19 -9.44
N HIS A 61 18.09 7.93 -9.82
CA HIS A 61 19.18 7.19 -10.46
C HIS A 61 19.55 7.75 -11.84
N LEU A 62 18.56 8.15 -12.65
CA LEU A 62 18.82 8.82 -13.93
C LEU A 62 19.48 10.19 -13.72
N PHE A 63 19.06 10.94 -12.69
CA PHE A 63 19.64 12.22 -12.32
C PHE A 63 21.11 12.07 -11.89
N GLU A 64 21.44 11.11 -11.02
CA GLU A 64 22.84 10.81 -10.65
C GLU A 64 23.69 10.45 -11.87
N ARG A 65 23.19 9.58 -12.77
CA ARG A 65 23.90 9.21 -14.01
C ARG A 65 24.14 10.39 -14.94
N LEU A 66 23.22 11.36 -14.99
CA LEU A 66 23.35 12.54 -15.83
C LEU A 66 24.32 13.56 -15.20
N SER A 67 24.27 13.76 -13.88
CA SER A 67 25.21 14.61 -13.15
C SER A 67 26.65 14.09 -13.22
N LEU A 68 26.85 12.77 -13.13
CA LEU A 68 28.18 12.14 -13.29
C LEU A 68 28.73 12.19 -14.72
N LYS A 69 27.88 12.40 -15.74
CA LYS A 69 28.31 12.52 -17.14
C LYS A 69 28.75 13.92 -17.55
N HIS A 70 28.43 14.93 -16.73
CA HIS A 70 28.75 16.33 -16.99
C HIS A 70 29.96 16.84 -16.17
N ASN A 71 30.70 15.93 -15.52
CA ASN A 71 31.97 16.18 -14.84
C ASN A 71 33.06 15.24 -15.39
#